data_AF-A0A9X4AD41-F1
#
_entry.id   AF-A0A9X4AD41-F1
#
_cell.length_a   1.000
_cell.length_b   1.000
_cell.length_c   1.000
_cell.angle_alpha   90.00
_cell.angle_beta   90.00
_cell.angle_gamma   90.00
#
_symmetry.space_group_name_H-M   'P 1'
#
loop_
_entity.id
_entity.type
_entity.pdbx_description
1 polymer ?
#
loop_
_entity_poly.entity_id
_entity_poly.type
_entity_poly.pdbx_seq_one_letter_code
_entity_poly.pdbx_strand_id
1 'polypeptide(L)'
;MFGRFSLNKQDKISLVFDHDEHTPQELLECFDQAKKSRYDITILFSNICFEVWILMHFEPVTAAYTRKQLFAKLSGEKYFNEEYSRNKGQKINILRDRISTAVKNANRISSPSDESTKIIKKDPYTNVNLYLKDIFQTEQY
;
A
#
# COMPACT_ATOMS: atom_id res chain seq x y z
N MET A 1 6.54 -14.66 -28.95
CA MET A 1 6.52 -13.22 -29.29
C MET A 1 5.80 -12.50 -28.16
N PHE A 2 6.52 -11.90 -27.23
CA PHE A 2 5.89 -11.07 -26.18
C PHE A 2 5.44 -9.77 -26.84
N GLY A 3 4.14 -9.51 -26.83
CA GLY A 3 3.57 -8.27 -27.36
C GLY A 3 4.20 -7.08 -26.65
N ARG A 4 4.78 -6.17 -27.42
CA ARG A 4 5.34 -4.92 -26.89
C ARG A 4 4.14 -4.03 -26.54
N PHE A 5 3.74 -4.00 -25.27
CA PHE A 5 2.75 -3.06 -24.80
C PHE A 5 3.31 -1.64 -24.99
N SER A 6 2.58 -0.80 -25.74
CA SER A 6 2.90 0.62 -25.89
C SER A 6 2.01 1.40 -24.94
N LEU A 7 2.62 2.18 -24.04
CA LEU A 7 1.89 3.05 -23.12
C LEU A 7 1.35 4.27 -23.86
N ASN A 8 0.06 4.51 -23.73
CA ASN A 8 -0.62 5.68 -24.23
C ASN A 8 -0.78 6.75 -23.14
N LYS A 9 -1.00 8.00 -23.53
CA LYS A 9 -1.24 9.11 -22.58
C LYS A 9 -2.47 8.92 -21.67
N GLN A 10 -3.40 8.06 -22.07
CA GLN A 10 -4.64 7.78 -21.33
C GLN A 10 -4.45 6.63 -20.33
N ASP A 11 -3.31 5.94 -20.37
CA ASP A 11 -3.03 4.84 -19.45
C ASP A 11 -2.74 5.41 -18.06
N LYS A 12 -3.46 4.90 -17.07
CA LYS A 12 -3.19 5.16 -15.65
C LYS A 12 -2.16 4.15 -15.16
N ILE A 13 -1.10 4.65 -14.54
CA ILE A 13 0.00 3.84 -14.02
C ILE A 13 -0.03 3.92 -12.50
N SER A 14 -0.21 2.78 -11.85
CA SER A 14 -0.10 2.68 -10.39
C SER A 14 1.27 2.13 -10.01
N LEU A 15 2.08 2.93 -9.33
CA LEU A 15 3.38 2.53 -8.79
C LEU A 15 3.21 2.16 -7.32
N VAL A 16 3.39 0.89 -6.97
CA VAL A 16 3.21 0.37 -5.61
C VAL A 16 4.57 0.00 -5.01
N PHE A 17 4.96 0.61 -3.89
CA PHE A 17 6.23 0.32 -3.23
C PHE A 17 6.23 0.62 -1.73
N ASP A 18 7.22 0.06 -1.04
CA ASP A 18 7.44 0.21 0.39
C ASP A 18 8.47 1.33 0.66
N HIS A 19 8.53 1.85 1.90
CA HIS A 19 9.66 2.66 2.35
C HIS A 19 10.97 1.84 2.34
N ASP A 20 10.87 0.57 2.72
CA ASP A 20 11.96 -0.41 2.81
C ASP A 20 13.36 0.18 3.15
N GLU A 21 14.37 -0.04 2.31
CA GLU A 21 15.75 0.42 2.47
C GLU A 21 16.04 1.71 1.68
N HIS A 22 15.03 2.32 1.04
CA HIS A 22 15.20 3.58 0.33
C HIS A 22 15.46 4.75 1.29
N THR A 23 16.39 5.62 0.89
CA THR A 23 16.65 6.87 1.60
C THR A 23 15.49 7.85 1.42
N PRO A 24 15.27 8.78 2.37
CA PRO A 24 14.29 9.85 2.20
C PRO A 24 14.45 10.64 0.90
N GLN A 25 15.68 10.81 0.42
CA GLN A 25 15.95 11.54 -0.82
C GLN A 25 15.48 10.76 -2.05
N GLU A 26 15.79 9.47 -2.15
CA GLU A 26 15.32 8.61 -3.26
C GLU A 26 13.80 8.55 -3.32
N LEU A 27 13.14 8.48 -2.16
CA LEU A 27 11.68 8.51 -2.07
C LEU A 27 11.13 9.84 -2.61
N LEU A 28 11.67 10.99 -2.16
CA LEU A 28 11.22 12.31 -2.64
C LEU A 28 11.45 12.49 -4.14
N GLU A 29 12.59 12.03 -4.65
CA GLU A 29 12.89 12.04 -6.08
C GLU A 29 11.89 11.20 -6.86
N CYS A 30 11.50 10.03 -6.35
CA CYS A 30 10.45 9.20 -6.95
C CYS A 30 9.11 9.95 -7.04
N PHE A 31 8.66 10.56 -5.93
CA PHE A 31 7.44 11.37 -5.92
C PHE A 31 7.51 12.56 -6.89
N ASP A 32 8.64 13.25 -6.96
CA ASP A 32 8.85 14.38 -7.86
C ASP A 32 8.86 13.95 -9.34
N GLN A 33 9.53 12.83 -9.66
CA GLN A 33 9.53 12.26 -11.01
C GLN A 33 8.15 11.81 -11.46
N ALA A 34 7.37 11.17 -10.59
CA ALA A 34 5.99 10.79 -10.90
C ALA A 34 5.13 12.02 -11.22
N LYS A 35 5.26 13.08 -10.40
CA LYS A 35 4.53 14.35 -10.61
C LYS A 35 4.93 15.08 -11.91
N LYS A 36 6.21 15.02 -12.29
CA LYS A 36 6.73 15.65 -13.52
C LYS A 36 6.54 14.78 -14.77
N SER A 37 6.08 13.55 -14.62
CA SER A 37 5.85 12.63 -15.71
C SER A 37 4.80 13.14 -16.68
N ARG A 38 4.93 12.74 -17.96
CA ARG A 38 3.90 12.97 -18.99
C ARG A 38 2.73 11.97 -18.89
N TYR A 39 2.88 10.94 -18.06
CA TYR A 39 1.88 9.90 -17.82
C TYR A 39 1.16 10.17 -16.50
N ASP A 40 -0.07 9.69 -16.39
CA ASP A 40 -0.82 9.70 -15.14
C ASP A 40 -0.28 8.61 -14.20
N ILE A 41 0.63 9.00 -13.30
CA ILE A 41 1.26 8.10 -12.33
C ILE A 41 0.69 8.37 -10.94
N THR A 42 0.06 7.35 -10.36
CA THR A 42 -0.40 7.33 -8.97
C THR A 42 0.54 6.48 -8.13
N ILE A 43 1.04 7.02 -7.02
CA ILE A 43 1.91 6.28 -6.09
C ILE A 43 1.10 5.73 -4.92
N LEU A 44 1.18 4.41 -4.73
CA LEU A 44 0.71 3.69 -3.56
C LEU A 44 1.93 3.31 -2.71
N PHE A 45 2.09 4.00 -1.59
CA PHE A 45 3.25 3.93 -0.73
C PHE A 45 2.88 3.37 0.65
N SER A 46 3.71 2.50 1.21
CA SER A 46 3.55 1.99 2.58
C SER A 46 4.84 2.10 3.39
N ASN A 47 4.73 2.52 4.65
CA ASN A 47 5.83 2.59 5.60
C ASN A 47 5.49 1.78 6.86
N ILE A 48 6.27 0.76 7.24
CA ILE A 48 7.52 0.30 6.61
C ILE A 48 7.33 -0.61 5.38
N CYS A 49 6.19 -1.29 5.26
CA CYS A 49 5.91 -2.18 4.14
C CYS A 49 4.42 -2.42 3.92
N PHE A 50 4.09 -3.05 2.79
CA PHE A 50 2.72 -3.34 2.38
C PHE A 50 1.90 -4.13 3.42
N GLU A 51 2.55 -4.89 4.30
CA GLU A 51 1.89 -5.60 5.40
C GLU A 51 1.16 -4.67 6.39
N VAL A 52 1.47 -3.37 6.43
CA VAL A 52 0.65 -2.38 7.15
C VAL A 52 -0.77 -2.38 6.62
N TRP A 53 -0.95 -2.34 5.30
CA TRP A 53 -2.26 -2.44 4.66
C TRP A 53 -2.93 -3.79 4.90
N ILE A 54 -2.16 -4.88 4.89
CA ILE A 54 -2.69 -6.23 5.17
C ILE A 54 -3.21 -6.33 6.61
N LEU A 55 -2.45 -5.85 7.60
CA LEU A 55 -2.89 -5.86 8.99
C LEU A 55 -4.16 -5.02 9.21
N MET A 56 -4.33 -3.94 8.44
CA MET A 56 -5.52 -3.09 8.51
C MET A 56 -6.83 -3.78 8.16
N HIS A 57 -6.81 -4.91 7.45
CA HIS A 57 -8.00 -5.73 7.23
C HIS A 57 -8.54 -6.35 8.53
N PHE A 58 -7.69 -6.48 9.55
CA PHE A 58 -8.03 -7.11 10.82
C PHE A 58 -8.17 -6.09 11.95
N GLU A 59 -7.31 -5.09 12.01
CA GLU A 59 -7.26 -4.12 13.12
C GLU A 59 -6.63 -2.78 12.73
N PRO A 60 -6.90 -1.68 13.46
CA PRO A 60 -6.16 -0.44 13.27
C PRO A 60 -4.68 -0.60 13.64
N VAL A 61 -3.79 -0.01 12.85
CA VAL A 61 -2.35 0.01 13.10
C VAL A 61 -1.98 1.38 13.67
N THR A 62 -1.61 1.42 14.94
CA THR A 62 -1.34 2.68 15.67
C THR A 62 0.09 2.79 16.20
N ALA A 63 0.92 1.78 15.96
CA ALA A 63 2.31 1.73 16.40
C ALA A 63 3.22 1.37 15.22
N ALA A 64 4.46 1.83 15.30
CA ALA A 64 5.52 1.43 14.38
C ALA A 64 5.83 -0.07 14.54
N TYR A 65 6.08 -0.73 13.41
CA TYR A 65 6.49 -2.13 13.37
C TYR A 65 7.65 -2.31 12.42
N THR A 66 8.58 -3.19 12.78
CA THR A 66 9.50 -3.77 11.80
C THR A 66 8.76 -4.76 10.89
N ARG A 67 9.28 -4.97 9.67
CA ARG A 67 8.76 -6.01 8.75
C ARG A 67 8.66 -7.38 9.43
N LYS A 68 9.67 -7.77 10.22
CA LYS A 68 9.68 -9.02 10.97
C LYS A 68 8.53 -9.11 11.99
N GLN A 69 8.26 -8.01 12.70
CA GLN A 69 7.14 -7.97 13.65
C GLN A 69 5.78 -8.07 12.94
N LEU A 70 5.61 -7.38 11.80
CA LEU A 70 4.39 -7.49 11.00
C LEU A 70 4.16 -8.94 10.53
N PHE A 71 5.19 -9.60 10.04
CA PHE A 71 5.10 -10.99 9.56
C PHE A 71 4.77 -11.96 10.70
N ALA A 72 5.44 -11.82 11.84
CA ALA A 72 5.17 -12.65 13.02
C ALA A 72 3.74 -12.44 13.53
N LYS A 73 3.28 -11.18 13.57
CA LYS A 73 1.93 -10.83 13.98
C LYS A 73 0.89 -11.41 13.04
N LEU A 74 1.02 -11.21 11.73
CA LEU A 74 0.12 -11.76 10.71
C LEU A 74 0.08 -13.30 10.73
N SER A 75 1.14 -13.95 11.21
CA SER A 75 1.17 -15.42 11.34
C SER A 75 0.33 -15.95 12.51
N GLY A 76 -0.08 -15.09 13.46
CA GLY A 76 -0.81 -15.49 14.65
C GLY A 76 -2.25 -15.96 14.37
N GLU A 77 -2.81 -16.69 15.33
CA GLU A 77 -4.15 -17.31 15.27
C GLU A 77 -5.28 -16.30 14.98
N LYS A 78 -5.12 -15.05 15.44
CA LYS A 78 -6.10 -13.97 15.22
C LYS A 78 -6.15 -13.47 13.76
N TYR A 79 -5.18 -13.84 12.94
CA TYR A 79 -5.00 -13.37 11.57
C TYR A 79 -5.01 -14.54 10.59
N PHE A 80 -3.86 -14.95 10.04
CA PHE A 80 -3.80 -16.04 9.05
C PHE A 80 -3.68 -17.44 9.66
N ASN A 81 -3.30 -17.54 10.94
CA ASN A 81 -3.07 -18.80 11.65
C ASN A 81 -2.13 -19.78 10.90
N GLU A 82 -1.08 -19.24 10.30
CA GLU A 82 -0.06 -19.99 9.57
C GLU A 82 1.19 -19.12 9.38
N GLU A 83 2.30 -19.70 8.94
CA GLU A 83 3.50 -18.93 8.61
C GLU A 83 3.25 -18.00 7.39
N TYR A 84 2.95 -16.72 7.66
CA TYR A 84 2.58 -15.75 6.64
C TYR A 84 3.66 -15.56 5.58
N SER A 85 4.96 -15.62 5.96
CA SER A 85 6.08 -15.50 5.02
C SER A 85 6.05 -16.55 3.90
N ARG A 86 5.60 -17.77 4.18
CA ARG A 86 5.55 -18.86 3.19
C ARG A 86 4.30 -18.84 2.33
N ASN A 87 3.23 -18.23 2.85
CA ASN A 87 1.90 -18.27 2.24
C ASN A 87 1.41 -16.88 1.79
N LYS A 88 2.31 -15.90 1.72
CA LYS A 88 1.99 -14.52 1.32
C LYS A 88 1.27 -14.53 -0.04
N GLY A 89 0.09 -13.91 -0.07
CA GLY A 89 -0.76 -13.81 -1.26
C GLY A 89 -1.68 -15.02 -1.51
N GLN A 90 -1.54 -16.15 -0.81
CA GLN A 90 -2.36 -17.35 -1.07
C GLN A 90 -3.78 -17.23 -0.53
N LYS A 91 -3.99 -16.55 0.61
CA LYS A 91 -5.30 -16.39 1.26
C LYS A 91 -5.95 -15.03 1.03
N ILE A 92 -5.93 -14.53 -0.21
CA ILE A 92 -6.50 -13.22 -0.56
C ILE A 92 -8.00 -13.10 -0.28
N ASN A 93 -8.74 -14.23 -0.32
CA ASN A 93 -10.18 -14.24 -0.07
C ASN A 93 -10.55 -13.74 1.34
N ILE A 94 -9.74 -14.06 2.35
CA ILE A 94 -9.97 -13.60 3.74
C ILE A 94 -9.88 -12.06 3.83
N LEU A 95 -9.06 -11.46 2.98
CA LEU A 95 -8.89 -10.01 2.91
C LEU A 95 -10.03 -9.34 2.13
N ARG A 96 -10.54 -9.99 1.08
CA ARG A 96 -11.60 -9.43 0.22
C ARG A 96 -12.83 -9.00 1.01
N ASP A 97 -13.30 -9.83 1.93
CA ASP A 97 -14.48 -9.53 2.76
C ASP A 97 -14.22 -8.44 3.81
N ARG A 98 -12.97 -7.97 3.91
CA ARG A 98 -12.50 -7.02 4.94
C ARG A 98 -11.98 -5.71 4.35
N ILE A 99 -12.14 -5.47 3.04
CA ILE A 99 -11.65 -4.24 2.38
C ILE A 99 -12.27 -3.00 3.03
N SER A 100 -13.58 -2.99 3.29
CA SER A 100 -14.27 -1.91 4.01
C SER A 100 -13.63 -1.61 5.38
N THR A 101 -13.21 -2.64 6.12
CA THR A 101 -12.50 -2.51 7.41
C THR A 101 -11.10 -1.91 7.21
N ALA A 102 -10.37 -2.39 6.21
CA ALA A 102 -9.04 -1.88 5.87
C ALA A 102 -9.08 -0.39 5.49
N VAL A 103 -10.03 0.00 4.64
CA VAL A 103 -10.26 1.41 4.26
C VAL A 103 -10.54 2.26 5.50
N LYS A 104 -11.45 1.83 6.38
CA LYS A 104 -11.77 2.54 7.63
C LYS A 104 -10.54 2.72 8.52
N ASN A 105 -9.66 1.73 8.59
CA ASN A 105 -8.46 1.78 9.41
C ASN A 105 -7.37 2.66 8.77
N ALA A 106 -7.18 2.59 7.45
CA ALA A 106 -6.19 3.40 6.73
C ALA A 106 -6.56 4.89 6.67
N ASN A 107 -7.85 5.22 6.59
CA ASN A 107 -8.34 6.60 6.68
C ASN A 107 -7.93 7.33 7.98
N ARG A 108 -7.41 6.61 8.99
CA ARG A 108 -6.87 7.22 10.22
C ARG A 108 -5.47 7.78 10.08
N ILE A 109 -4.69 7.32 9.09
CA ILE A 109 -3.26 7.69 8.94
C ILE A 109 -2.93 8.35 7.60
N SER A 110 -3.82 8.22 6.61
CA SER A 110 -3.67 8.80 5.27
C SER A 110 -4.76 9.82 4.94
N SER A 111 -4.39 10.87 4.20
CA SER A 111 -5.31 11.87 3.65
C SER A 111 -4.97 12.19 2.19
N PRO A 112 -5.94 12.51 1.31
CA PRO A 112 -5.66 13.06 -0.02
C PRO A 112 -4.83 14.34 -0.01
N SER A 113 -4.81 15.07 1.11
CA SER A 113 -4.01 16.28 1.31
C SER A 113 -2.58 16.02 1.80
N ASP A 114 -2.17 14.77 1.93
CA ASP A 114 -0.85 14.44 2.45
C ASP A 114 0.27 14.78 1.46
N GLU A 115 1.29 15.47 1.95
CA GLU A 115 2.47 15.87 1.17
C GLU A 115 3.57 14.80 1.24
N SER A 116 4.25 14.56 0.12
CA SER A 116 5.33 13.57 0.02
C SER A 116 6.42 13.73 1.10
N THR A 117 6.76 14.98 1.43
CA THR A 117 7.74 15.33 2.48
C THR A 117 7.35 14.89 3.89
N LYS A 118 6.05 14.73 4.14
CA LYS A 118 5.50 14.27 5.42
C LYS A 118 5.27 12.76 5.41
N ILE A 119 4.71 12.20 4.34
CA ILE A 119 4.34 10.76 4.30
C ILE A 119 5.55 9.84 4.43
N ILE A 120 6.70 10.21 3.85
CA ILE A 120 7.92 9.39 3.95
C ILE A 120 8.44 9.29 5.39
N LYS A 121 8.01 10.19 6.29
CA LYS A 121 8.39 10.20 7.71
C LYS A 121 7.31 9.61 8.62
N LYS A 122 6.10 9.37 8.10
CA LYS A 122 5.00 8.78 8.87
C LYS A 122 5.22 7.28 9.01
N ASP A 123 5.26 6.79 10.25
CA ASP A 123 5.38 5.37 10.59
C ASP A 123 4.38 5.04 11.71
N PRO A 124 3.35 4.22 11.45
CA PRO A 124 3.04 3.54 10.18
C PRO A 124 2.43 4.49 9.13
N TYR A 125 2.50 4.10 7.86
CA TYR A 125 1.78 4.76 6.76
C TYR A 125 1.34 3.78 5.68
N THR A 126 0.17 4.02 5.09
CA THR A 126 -0.22 3.48 3.79
C THR A 126 -1.28 4.39 3.18
N ASN A 127 -1.26 4.60 1.87
CA ASN A 127 -2.29 5.39 1.17
C ASN A 127 -3.11 4.54 0.17
N VAL A 128 -3.02 3.21 0.25
CA VAL A 128 -3.70 2.29 -0.69
C VAL A 128 -5.21 2.56 -0.75
N ASN A 129 -5.85 2.79 0.40
CA ASN A 129 -7.27 3.13 0.54
C ASN A 129 -7.73 4.30 -0.33
N LEU A 130 -6.86 5.29 -0.58
CA LEU A 130 -7.22 6.49 -1.33
C LEU A 130 -7.45 6.21 -2.82
N TYR A 131 -6.89 5.12 -3.35
CA TYR A 131 -6.86 4.84 -4.79
C TYR A 131 -7.56 3.55 -5.21
N LEU A 132 -8.12 2.78 -4.25
CA LEU A 132 -8.80 1.51 -4.55
C LEU A 132 -9.95 1.69 -5.56
N LYS A 133 -10.78 2.72 -5.38
CA LYS A 133 -11.93 2.97 -6.27
C LYS A 133 -11.49 3.24 -7.70
N ASP A 134 -10.43 4.04 -7.86
CA ASP A 134 -9.87 4.36 -9.17
C ASP A 134 -9.23 3.14 -9.85
N ILE A 135 -8.51 2.33 -9.09
CA ILE A 135 -7.83 1.12 -9.59
C ILE A 135 -8.85 0.06 -10.02
N PHE A 136 -9.86 -0.18 -9.19
CA PHE A 136 -10.85 -1.24 -9.43
C PHE A 136 -12.09 -0.77 -10.17
N GLN A 137 -12.18 0.53 -10.51
CA GLN A 137 -13.31 1.14 -11.19
C GLN A 137 -14.65 0.79 -10.49
N THR A 138 -14.68 0.97 -9.17
CA THR A 138 -15.80 0.59 -8.30
C THR A 138 -16.14 1.70 -7.32
N GLU A 139 -17.43 1.82 -7.00
CA GLU A 139 -17.92 2.69 -5.92
C GLU A 139 -18.08 1.98 -4.58
N GLN A 140 -18.00 0.65 -4.59
CA GLN A 140 -18.18 -0.23 -3.44
C GLN A 140 -16.85 -0.85 -2.99
N TYR A 141 -16.75 -1.14 -1.70
CA TYR A 141 -15.63 -1.83 -1.06
C TYR A 141 -16.07 -3.18 -0.51
#